data_AF-A0A1G2EFE2-F1
#
_entry.id   AF-A0A1G2EFE2-F1
#
_cell.length_a   1.000
_cell.length_b   1.000
_cell.length_c   1.000
_cell.angle_alpha   90.00
_cell.angle_beta   90.00
_cell.angle_gamma   90.00
#
_symmetry.space_group_name_H-M   'P 1'
#
loop_
_entity.id
_entity.type
_entity.pdbx_description
1 polymer ?
#
loop_
_entity_poly.entity_id
_entity_poly.type
_entity_poly.pdbx_seq_one_letter_code
_entity_poly.pdbx_strand_id
1 'polypeptide(L)'
;MSTQKLPFEITPQIKRYLEEISNFNNEFFAHDSGKVFTQEFYLANEKPTHRLEESNQNFWKYLQENKAIKLVGKPTLKTVYYSDLDEGMVVPFQYRFKVLDIKPIEELLKRIKSDEEEIQKIDEVILAENYRPSKVEFDGQSAVLRYKTLSHKFQKGIRGDPPKLKLFKQLWDNRSHIRKGKKIAVGSTLDHVVLAVDLGFAQERHSYELNKELRNKFDQLVKDVKRPLKKKGFPLEIERKNGIQLVIVEK
;
A
#
# COMPACT_ATOMS: atom_id res chain seq x y z
N MET A 1 -21.18 -14.76 -15.86
CA MET A 1 -22.14 -14.14 -14.92
C MET A 1 -21.86 -12.64 -14.90
N SER A 2 -22.90 -11.80 -14.96
CA SER A 2 -22.75 -10.34 -15.03
C SER A 2 -22.02 -9.84 -13.77
N THR A 3 -20.78 -9.39 -13.91
CA THR A 3 -20.03 -8.69 -12.85
C THR A 3 -20.64 -7.32 -12.68
N GLN A 4 -21.74 -7.24 -11.95
CA GLN A 4 -22.36 -5.97 -11.59
C GLN A 4 -21.29 -5.11 -10.90
N LYS A 5 -21.01 -3.95 -11.50
CA LYS A 5 -20.03 -3.00 -10.98
C LYS A 5 -20.57 -2.46 -9.66
N LEU A 6 -19.77 -2.56 -8.60
CA LEU A 6 -20.15 -2.01 -7.29
C LEU A 6 -20.26 -0.48 -7.38
N PRO A 7 -21.19 0.15 -6.66
CA PRO A 7 -21.34 1.61 -6.65
C PRO A 7 -20.25 2.33 -5.83
N PHE A 8 -19.25 1.59 -5.33
CA PHE A 8 -18.13 2.07 -4.54
C PHE A 8 -16.85 1.34 -4.93
N GLU A 9 -15.72 1.94 -4.58
CA GLU A 9 -14.39 1.34 -4.71
C GLU A 9 -14.09 0.47 -3.48
N ILE A 10 -13.55 -0.73 -3.66
CA ILE A 10 -13.05 -1.54 -2.54
C ILE A 10 -11.74 -0.93 -2.04
N THR A 11 -11.82 -0.10 -1.00
CA THR A 11 -10.66 0.47 -0.33
C THR A 11 -10.20 -0.44 0.82
N PRO A 12 -8.95 -0.30 1.32
CA PRO A 12 -8.51 -0.99 2.52
C PRO A 12 -9.44 -0.76 3.72
N GLN A 13 -10.01 0.45 3.81
CA GLN A 13 -10.96 0.85 4.84
C GLN A 13 -12.29 0.08 4.73
N ILE A 14 -12.85 -0.05 3.52
CA ILE A 14 -14.08 -0.81 3.28
C ILE A 14 -13.86 -2.31 3.54
N LYS A 15 -12.70 -2.86 3.16
CA LYS A 15 -12.34 -4.25 3.47
C LYS A 15 -12.33 -4.48 4.99
N ARG A 16 -11.68 -3.58 5.73
CA ARG A 16 -11.66 -3.61 7.19
C ARG A 16 -13.07 -3.55 7.78
N TYR A 17 -13.94 -2.66 7.32
CA TYR A 17 -15.34 -2.62 7.79
C TYR A 17 -16.08 -3.94 7.57
N LEU A 18 -15.94 -4.55 6.40
CA LEU A 18 -16.57 -5.83 6.10
C LEU A 18 -16.07 -6.94 7.05
N GLU A 19 -14.76 -6.99 7.31
CA GLU A 19 -14.14 -7.93 8.24
C GLU A 19 -14.61 -7.71 9.68
N GLU A 20 -14.62 -6.46 10.16
CA GLU A 20 -15.08 -6.12 11.51
C GLU A 20 -16.56 -6.48 11.72
N ILE A 21 -17.42 -6.23 10.73
CA ILE A 21 -18.84 -6.62 10.81
C ILE A 21 -19.00 -8.14 10.81
N SER A 22 -18.25 -8.84 9.96
CA SER A 22 -18.28 -10.31 9.90
C SER A 22 -17.83 -10.94 11.22
N ASN A 23 -16.72 -10.45 11.79
CA ASN A 23 -16.20 -10.89 13.07
C ASN A 23 -17.21 -10.62 14.20
N PHE A 24 -17.77 -9.41 14.26
CA PHE A 24 -18.79 -9.07 15.26
C PHE A 24 -20.02 -9.97 15.15
N ASN A 25 -20.47 -10.28 13.94
CA ASN A 25 -21.58 -11.20 13.75
C ASN A 25 -21.26 -12.61 14.27
N ASN A 26 -20.07 -13.12 13.97
CA ASN A 26 -19.65 -14.47 14.40
C ASN A 26 -19.48 -14.56 15.92
N GLU A 27 -18.95 -13.51 16.55
CA GLU A 27 -18.73 -13.49 18.00
C GLU A 27 -20.04 -13.38 18.79
N PHE A 28 -20.99 -12.58 18.31
CA PHE A 28 -22.17 -12.22 19.10
C PHE A 28 -23.49 -12.72 18.54
N PHE A 29 -23.49 -13.49 17.44
CA PHE A 29 -24.68 -13.82 16.65
C PHE A 29 -25.50 -12.55 16.40
N ALA A 30 -24.84 -11.51 15.87
CA ALA A 30 -25.38 -10.16 15.82
C ALA A 30 -26.70 -10.06 15.02
N HIS A 31 -26.81 -10.85 13.95
CA HIS A 31 -28.03 -11.04 13.16
C HIS A 31 -29.23 -11.46 14.02
N ASP A 32 -29.05 -12.43 14.92
CA ASP A 32 -30.15 -12.99 15.73
C ASP A 32 -30.38 -12.21 17.03
N SER A 33 -29.32 -11.63 17.60
CA SER A 33 -29.38 -10.94 18.88
C SER A 33 -29.88 -9.49 18.80
N GLY A 34 -29.94 -8.90 17.60
CA GLY A 34 -30.39 -7.52 17.40
C GLY A 34 -29.51 -6.47 18.09
N LYS A 35 -28.28 -6.86 18.49
CA LYS A 35 -27.29 -6.00 19.12
C LYS A 35 -26.87 -4.86 18.19
N VAL A 36 -26.61 -3.71 18.80
CA VAL A 36 -26.12 -2.53 18.09
C VAL A 36 -24.61 -2.54 18.10
N PHE A 37 -24.01 -2.57 16.93
CA PHE A 37 -22.58 -2.42 16.75
C PHE A 37 -22.23 -0.94 16.56
N THR A 38 -21.09 -0.52 17.12
CA THR A 38 -20.55 0.83 16.94
C THR A 38 -19.23 0.70 16.20
N GLN A 39 -19.19 1.19 14.96
CA GLN A 39 -18.05 1.16 14.08
C GLN A 39 -17.35 2.52 14.09
N GLU A 40 -16.05 2.54 14.39
CA GLU A 40 -15.21 3.70 14.14
C GLU A 40 -14.85 3.76 12.66
N PHE A 41 -15.06 4.92 12.05
CA PHE A 41 -14.86 5.10 10.62
C PHE A 41 -13.37 5.21 10.29
N TYR A 42 -12.71 6.22 10.85
CA TYR A 42 -11.30 6.50 10.55
C TYR A 42 -10.39 6.04 11.68
N LEU A 43 -9.40 5.21 11.35
CA LEU A 43 -8.26 4.96 12.22
C LEU A 43 -7.35 6.20 12.28
N ALA A 44 -6.53 6.32 13.34
CA ALA A 44 -5.68 7.49 13.57
C ALA A 44 -4.70 7.83 12.42
N ASN A 45 -4.39 6.86 11.57
CA ASN A 45 -3.52 6.99 10.40
C ASN A 45 -4.25 7.14 9.06
N GLU A 46 -5.58 7.04 9.03
CA GLU A 46 -6.39 7.21 7.82
C GLU A 46 -6.75 8.70 7.65
N LYS A 47 -6.34 9.30 6.53
CA LYS A 47 -6.72 10.67 6.18
C LYS A 47 -7.96 10.65 5.28
N PRO A 48 -9.10 11.23 5.68
CA PRO A 48 -10.24 11.33 4.81
C PRO A 48 -9.90 12.13 3.56
N THR A 49 -10.64 11.88 2.48
CA THR A 49 -10.65 12.73 1.28
C THR A 49 -12.07 12.71 0.72
N HIS A 50 -12.47 13.73 -0.04
CA HIS A 50 -13.79 13.76 -0.67
C HIS A 50 -14.11 12.49 -1.46
N ARG A 51 -13.14 11.97 -2.22
CA ARG A 51 -13.30 10.72 -2.98
C ARG A 51 -13.51 9.50 -2.08
N LEU A 52 -12.71 9.36 -1.02
CA LEU A 52 -12.84 8.22 -0.10
C LEU A 52 -14.19 8.28 0.64
N GLU A 53 -14.63 9.48 1.01
CA GLU A 53 -15.91 9.69 1.68
C GLU A 53 -17.10 9.39 0.78
N GLU A 54 -17.06 9.81 -0.48
CA GLU A 54 -18.07 9.43 -1.47
C GLU A 54 -18.14 7.89 -1.62
N SER A 55 -16.99 7.22 -1.72
CA SER A 55 -16.93 5.76 -1.79
C SER A 55 -17.50 5.10 -0.54
N ASN A 56 -17.16 5.61 0.65
CA ASN A 56 -17.67 5.10 1.92
C ASN A 56 -19.19 5.30 2.02
N GLN A 57 -19.71 6.47 1.67
CA GLN A 57 -21.16 6.73 1.69
C GLN A 57 -21.90 5.77 0.77
N ASN A 58 -21.39 5.53 -0.43
CA ASN A 58 -21.97 4.57 -1.37
C ASN A 58 -21.91 3.12 -0.85
N PHE A 59 -20.83 2.76 -0.14
CA PHE A 59 -20.72 1.45 0.52
C PHE A 59 -21.79 1.25 1.60
N TRP A 60 -21.96 2.20 2.53
CA TRP A 60 -22.97 2.08 3.58
C TRP A 60 -24.39 2.09 3.02
N LYS A 61 -24.65 2.95 2.02
CA LYS A 61 -25.91 2.96 1.30
C LYS A 61 -26.20 1.61 0.64
N TYR A 62 -25.21 1.02 -0.02
CA TYR A 62 -25.33 -0.31 -0.61
C TYR A 62 -25.69 -1.38 0.44
N LEU A 63 -25.04 -1.39 1.60
CA LEU A 63 -25.37 -2.35 2.66
C LEU A 63 -26.80 -2.16 3.19
N GLN A 64 -27.28 -0.92 3.29
CA GLN A 64 -28.67 -0.64 3.69
C GLN A 64 -29.68 -1.07 2.62
N GLU A 65 -29.41 -0.79 1.34
CA GLU A 65 -30.28 -1.15 0.22
C GLU A 65 -30.42 -2.66 0.05
N ASN A 66 -29.33 -3.40 0.30
CA ASN A 66 -29.32 -4.86 0.31
C ASN A 66 -29.84 -5.46 1.64
N LYS A 67 -30.37 -4.62 2.54
CA LYS A 67 -30.88 -5.03 3.86
C LYS A 67 -29.87 -5.82 4.69
N ALA A 68 -28.56 -5.61 4.46
CA ALA A 68 -27.52 -6.25 5.24
C ALA A 68 -27.43 -5.62 6.64
N ILE A 69 -27.68 -4.32 6.74
CA ILE A 69 -27.63 -3.55 7.98
C ILE A 69 -28.80 -2.57 8.10
N LYS A 70 -29.02 -2.07 9.32
CA LYS A 70 -29.88 -0.93 9.60
C LYS A 70 -29.18 0.05 10.53
N LEU A 71 -29.01 1.30 10.08
CA LEU A 71 -28.46 2.36 10.92
C LEU A 71 -29.37 2.67 12.11
N VAL A 72 -28.75 2.94 13.25
CA VAL A 72 -29.41 3.28 14.51
C VAL A 72 -28.99 4.69 14.91
N GLY A 73 -29.90 5.64 14.74
CA GLY A 73 -29.64 7.06 15.01
C GLY A 73 -28.83 7.74 13.91
N LYS A 74 -28.41 8.98 14.19
CA LYS A 74 -27.54 9.75 13.30
C LYS A 74 -26.08 9.38 13.56
N PRO A 75 -25.22 9.35 12.52
CA PRO A 75 -23.79 9.19 12.71
C PRO A 75 -23.25 10.33 13.59
N THR A 76 -22.32 10.01 14.49
CA THR A 76 -21.58 11.04 15.21
C THR A 76 -20.60 11.66 14.23
N LEU A 77 -20.59 12.99 14.10
CA LEU A 77 -19.72 13.71 13.17
C LEU A 77 -18.49 14.25 13.89
N LYS A 78 -17.36 14.32 13.19
CA LYS A 78 -16.14 14.97 13.65
C LYS A 78 -15.58 15.84 12.53
N THR A 79 -15.07 17.01 12.89
CA THR A 79 -14.32 17.86 11.97
C THR A 79 -12.87 17.41 11.97
N VAL A 80 -12.36 17.07 10.79
CA VAL A 80 -10.94 16.79 10.55
C VAL A 80 -10.34 18.02 9.89
N TYR A 81 -9.34 18.61 10.53
CA TYR A 81 -8.63 19.78 10.01
C TYR A 81 -7.40 19.31 9.23
N TYR A 82 -7.24 19.83 8.01
CA TYR A 82 -6.01 19.67 7.25
C TYR A 82 -5.13 20.88 7.52
N SER A 83 -4.03 20.67 8.25
CA SER A 83 -3.05 21.71 8.61
C SER A 83 -2.50 22.49 7.41
N ASP A 84 -2.58 21.89 6.22
CA ASP A 84 -1.92 22.38 5.02
C ASP A 84 -2.86 23.22 4.13
N LEU A 85 -4.18 23.23 4.43
CA LEU A 85 -5.20 23.83 3.57
C LEU A 85 -6.09 24.86 4.28
N ASP A 86 -5.96 25.04 5.61
CA ASP A 86 -6.89 25.84 6.42
C ASP A 86 -8.38 25.45 6.23
N GLU A 87 -8.61 24.23 5.74
CA GLU A 87 -9.92 23.66 5.47
C GLU A 87 -10.21 22.50 6.44
N GLY A 88 -11.42 22.49 6.98
CA GLY A 88 -11.95 21.40 7.80
C GLY A 88 -12.97 20.60 7.02
N MET A 89 -12.84 19.28 7.01
CA MET A 89 -13.84 18.36 6.47
C MET A 89 -14.65 17.75 7.60
N VAL A 90 -15.98 17.83 7.51
CA VAL A 90 -16.87 17.15 8.45
C VAL A 90 -17.10 15.73 7.94
N VAL A 91 -16.65 14.76 8.73
CA VAL A 91 -16.72 13.34 8.39
C VAL A 91 -17.44 12.56 9.47
N PRO A 92 -18.07 11.42 9.15
CA PRO A 92 -18.57 10.52 10.17
C PRO A 92 -17.43 9.97 11.01
N PHE A 93 -17.56 10.10 12.33
CA PHE A 93 -16.64 9.54 13.31
C PHE A 93 -17.06 8.12 13.70
N GLN A 94 -18.35 7.93 13.96
CA GLN A 94 -18.91 6.65 14.39
C GLN A 94 -20.27 6.39 13.75
N TYR A 95 -20.45 5.16 13.27
CA TYR A 95 -21.75 4.63 12.86
C TYR A 95 -22.23 3.61 13.86
N ARG A 96 -23.53 3.68 14.16
CA ARG A 96 -24.22 2.68 14.96
C ARG A 96 -25.21 1.96 14.07
N PHE A 97 -25.18 0.63 14.06
CA PHE A 97 -26.09 -0.15 13.24
C PHE A 97 -26.36 -1.53 13.81
N LYS A 98 -27.42 -2.15 13.30
CA LYS A 98 -27.74 -3.57 13.51
C LYS A 98 -27.41 -4.33 12.23
N VAL A 99 -26.86 -5.53 12.38
CA VAL A 99 -26.77 -6.49 11.28
C VAL A 99 -28.15 -7.11 11.10
N LEU A 100 -28.68 -7.05 9.88
CA LEU A 100 -29.99 -7.59 9.51
C LEU A 100 -29.87 -8.86 8.67
N ASP A 101 -28.84 -8.95 7.82
CA ASP A 101 -28.49 -10.13 7.03
C ASP A 101 -26.98 -10.09 6.79
N ILE A 102 -26.26 -11.13 7.21
CA ILE A 102 -24.82 -11.21 7.04
C ILE A 102 -24.41 -11.68 5.64
N LYS A 103 -25.32 -12.33 4.89
CA LYS A 103 -24.98 -12.95 3.60
C LYS A 103 -24.42 -11.97 2.57
N PRO A 104 -24.98 -10.75 2.36
CA PRO A 104 -24.42 -9.82 1.39
C PRO A 104 -22.98 -9.38 1.73
N ILE A 105 -22.65 -9.31 3.03
CA ILE A 105 -21.32 -8.96 3.52
C ILE A 105 -20.34 -10.12 3.27
N GLU A 106 -20.75 -11.35 3.56
CA GLU A 106 -19.95 -12.55 3.29
C GLU A 106 -19.70 -12.77 1.79
N GLU A 107 -20.71 -12.51 0.95
CA GLU A 107 -20.59 -12.60 -0.51
C GLU A 107 -19.59 -11.56 -1.04
N LEU A 108 -19.63 -10.33 -0.54
CA LEU A 108 -18.63 -9.31 -0.85
C LEU A 108 -17.23 -9.74 -0.42
N LEU A 109 -17.06 -10.24 0.79
CA LEU A 109 -15.76 -10.73 1.29
C LEU A 109 -15.23 -11.89 0.44
N LYS A 110 -16.09 -12.84 0.05
CA LYS A 110 -15.72 -13.95 -0.84
C LYS A 110 -15.29 -13.45 -2.21
N ARG A 111 -16.02 -12.49 -2.79
CA ARG A 111 -15.67 -11.88 -4.07
C ARG A 111 -14.31 -11.20 -3.99
N ILE A 112 -14.07 -10.39 -2.95
CA ILE A 112 -12.78 -9.71 -2.74
C ILE A 112 -11.63 -10.73 -2.64
N LYS A 113 -11.81 -11.79 -1.85
CA LYS A 113 -10.80 -12.85 -1.71
C LYS A 113 -10.55 -13.59 -3.03
N SER A 114 -11.62 -13.93 -3.76
CA SER A 114 -11.51 -14.58 -5.07
C SER A 114 -10.78 -13.71 -6.08
N ASP A 115 -11.10 -12.40 -6.12
CA ASP A 115 -10.44 -11.46 -7.01
C ASP A 115 -8.95 -11.31 -6.62
N GLU A 116 -8.62 -11.29 -5.33
CA GLU A 116 -7.24 -11.26 -4.83
C GLU A 116 -6.47 -12.56 -5.16
N GLU A 117 -7.09 -13.72 -5.01
CA GLU A 117 -6.50 -15.02 -5.37
C GLU A 117 -6.34 -15.17 -6.89
N GLU A 118 -7.26 -14.66 -7.68
CA GLU A 118 -7.17 -14.67 -9.15
C GLU A 118 -6.08 -13.71 -9.61
N ILE A 119 -5.94 -12.53 -9.01
CA ILE A 119 -4.81 -11.62 -9.23
C ILE A 119 -3.49 -12.29 -8.84
N GLN A 120 -3.43 -12.95 -7.69
CA GLN A 120 -2.23 -13.68 -7.26
C GLN A 120 -1.88 -14.84 -8.20
N LYS A 121 -2.87 -15.62 -8.66
CA LYS A 121 -2.67 -16.70 -9.63
C LYS A 121 -2.27 -16.16 -11.00
N ILE A 122 -2.84 -15.06 -11.46
CA ILE A 122 -2.43 -14.38 -12.69
C ILE A 122 -1.00 -13.88 -12.53
N ASP A 123 -0.63 -13.31 -11.38
CA ASP A 123 0.74 -12.89 -11.08
C ASP A 123 1.68 -14.09 -11.05
N GLU A 124 1.31 -15.22 -10.45
CA GLU A 124 2.09 -16.46 -10.41
C GLU A 124 2.24 -17.13 -11.79
N VAL A 125 1.18 -17.14 -12.61
CA VAL A 125 1.20 -17.69 -13.98
C VAL A 125 2.00 -16.77 -14.92
N ILE A 126 1.86 -15.45 -14.81
CA ILE A 126 2.70 -14.49 -15.54
C ILE A 126 4.16 -14.62 -15.11
N LEU A 127 4.42 -14.83 -13.81
CA LEU A 127 5.76 -15.09 -13.28
C LEU A 127 6.31 -16.41 -13.83
N ALA A 128 5.54 -17.50 -13.85
CA ALA A 128 5.98 -18.82 -14.27
C ALA A 128 6.19 -18.94 -15.79
N GLU A 129 5.27 -18.43 -16.61
CA GLU A 129 5.37 -18.52 -18.08
C GLU A 129 6.40 -17.56 -18.68
N ASN A 130 6.83 -16.52 -17.94
CA ASN A 130 7.86 -15.56 -18.37
C ASN A 130 9.15 -15.57 -17.54
N TYR A 131 9.35 -16.53 -16.62
CA TYR A 131 10.57 -16.61 -15.82
C TYR A 131 11.78 -17.01 -16.67
N ARG A 132 12.43 -16.01 -17.26
CA ARG A 132 13.87 -16.05 -17.46
C ARG A 132 14.47 -15.14 -16.41
N PRO A 133 15.40 -15.64 -15.55
CA PRO A 133 16.01 -14.82 -14.52
C PRO A 133 16.48 -13.48 -15.12
N SER A 134 16.27 -12.39 -14.38
CA SER A 134 16.86 -11.11 -14.78
C SER A 134 18.35 -11.31 -14.99
N LYS A 135 18.90 -10.69 -16.03
CA LYS A 135 20.35 -10.67 -16.22
C LYS A 135 21.04 -9.81 -15.16
N VAL A 136 20.26 -9.06 -14.37
CA VAL A 136 20.74 -8.29 -13.23
C VAL A 136 20.61 -9.15 -11.98
N GLU A 137 21.74 -9.44 -11.37
CA GLU A 137 21.84 -10.25 -10.16
C GLU A 137 22.39 -9.40 -9.02
N PHE A 138 21.86 -9.56 -7.82
CA PHE A 138 22.40 -8.93 -6.63
C PHE A 138 22.61 -9.99 -5.56
N ASP A 139 23.86 -10.08 -5.10
CA ASP A 139 24.23 -10.88 -3.94
C ASP A 139 24.22 -9.98 -2.70
N GLY A 140 23.22 -10.20 -1.84
CA GLY A 140 23.04 -9.46 -0.60
C GLY A 140 24.11 -9.72 0.46
N GLN A 141 24.84 -10.84 0.39
CA GLN A 141 25.95 -11.17 1.29
C GLN A 141 27.23 -10.46 0.86
N SER A 142 27.61 -10.57 -0.42
CA SER A 142 28.81 -9.90 -0.93
C SER A 142 28.61 -8.43 -1.27
N ALA A 143 27.35 -7.95 -1.24
CA ALA A 143 26.93 -6.60 -1.63
C ALA A 143 27.34 -6.24 -3.07
N VAL A 144 27.30 -7.23 -3.97
CA VAL A 144 27.70 -7.08 -5.37
C VAL A 144 26.47 -7.20 -6.27
N LEU A 145 26.27 -6.17 -7.09
CA LEU A 145 25.35 -6.16 -8.20
C LEU A 145 26.09 -6.49 -9.50
N ARG A 146 25.56 -7.40 -10.32
CA ARG A 146 26.14 -7.85 -11.58
C ARG A 146 25.13 -7.70 -12.71
N TYR A 147 25.60 -7.32 -13.89
CA TYR A 147 24.82 -7.34 -15.13
C TYR A 147 25.76 -7.50 -16.32
N LYS A 148 25.68 -8.63 -17.02
CA LYS A 148 26.65 -9.00 -18.06
C LYS A 148 28.09 -8.94 -17.50
N THR A 149 28.95 -8.11 -18.08
CA THR A 149 30.33 -7.86 -17.65
C THR A 149 30.46 -6.76 -16.58
N LEU A 150 29.36 -6.08 -16.25
CA LEU A 150 29.36 -4.98 -15.29
C LEU A 150 29.24 -5.50 -13.87
N SER A 151 30.02 -4.90 -12.95
CA SER A 151 29.89 -5.13 -11.53
C SER A 151 29.88 -3.82 -10.73
N HIS A 152 29.07 -3.81 -9.68
CA HIS A 152 29.03 -2.73 -8.70
C HIS A 152 29.01 -3.32 -7.31
N LYS A 153 30.05 -3.02 -6.53
CA LYS A 153 30.14 -3.41 -5.13
C LYS A 153 29.78 -2.20 -4.26
N PHE A 154 28.76 -2.36 -3.42
CA PHE A 154 28.30 -1.33 -2.48
C PHE A 154 29.21 -1.23 -1.24
N GLN A 155 30.14 -2.16 -1.07
CA GLN A 155 31.08 -2.23 0.05
C GLN A 155 32.54 -2.22 -0.43
N LYS A 156 33.37 -1.29 0.05
CA LYS A 156 34.83 -1.27 -0.20
C LYS A 156 35.58 -1.79 1.03
N GLY A 157 35.92 -3.09 1.04
CA GLY A 157 36.63 -3.72 2.16
C GLY A 157 35.73 -3.91 3.40
N ILE A 158 36.28 -3.72 4.61
CA ILE A 158 35.55 -3.89 5.88
C ILE A 158 34.61 -2.70 6.16
N ARG A 159 34.89 -1.53 5.57
CA ARG A 159 34.05 -0.32 5.68
C ARG A 159 33.12 -0.22 4.47
N GLY A 160 31.86 -0.60 4.65
CA GLY A 160 30.80 -0.28 3.69
C GLY A 160 30.34 1.17 3.81
N ASP A 161 29.40 1.57 2.95
CA ASP A 161 28.53 2.72 3.16
C ASP A 161 27.16 2.17 3.59
N PRO A 162 26.95 1.88 4.90
CA PRO A 162 25.82 1.08 5.36
C PRO A 162 24.46 1.65 4.95
N PRO A 163 24.23 2.98 4.96
CA PRO A 163 22.99 3.57 4.48
C PRO A 163 22.71 3.28 3.00
N LYS A 164 23.73 3.30 2.12
CA LYS A 164 23.55 3.04 0.68
C LYS A 164 23.17 1.60 0.41
N LEU A 165 23.86 0.67 1.07
CA LEU A 165 23.57 -0.75 0.95
C LEU A 165 22.19 -1.08 1.54
N LYS A 166 21.84 -0.53 2.70
CA LYS A 166 20.55 -0.76 3.34
C LYS A 166 19.40 -0.23 2.48
N LEU A 167 19.53 0.99 1.93
CA LEU A 167 18.56 1.55 0.99
C LEU A 167 18.45 0.67 -0.27
N PHE A 168 19.59 0.28 -0.86
CA PHE A 168 19.56 -0.54 -2.07
C PHE A 168 18.91 -1.91 -1.83
N LYS A 169 19.18 -2.57 -0.70
CA LYS A 169 18.55 -3.84 -0.31
C LYS A 169 17.02 -3.71 -0.23
N GLN A 170 16.53 -2.73 0.52
CA GLN A 170 15.08 -2.50 0.65
C GLN A 170 14.43 -2.23 -0.71
N LEU A 171 15.07 -1.44 -1.57
CA LEU A 171 14.57 -1.17 -2.91
C LEU A 171 14.66 -2.41 -3.82
N TRP A 172 15.71 -3.23 -3.67
CA TRP A 172 15.90 -4.45 -4.44
C TRP A 172 14.82 -5.49 -4.12
N ASP A 173 14.48 -5.67 -2.84
CA ASP A 173 13.48 -6.64 -2.40
C ASP A 173 12.07 -6.27 -2.90
N ASN A 174 11.81 -4.97 -3.15
CA ASN A 174 10.52 -4.44 -3.61
C ASN A 174 10.52 -4.02 -5.09
N ARG A 175 11.53 -4.42 -5.86
CA ARG A 175 11.75 -3.94 -7.23
C ARG A 175 10.64 -4.35 -8.21
N SER A 176 10.37 -3.51 -9.19
CA SER A 176 9.58 -3.86 -10.37
C SER A 176 10.49 -4.23 -11.53
N HIS A 177 9.96 -5.00 -12.49
CA HIS A 177 10.73 -5.45 -13.66
C HIS A 177 9.93 -5.23 -14.92
N ILE A 178 10.51 -4.46 -15.83
CA ILE A 178 10.04 -4.20 -17.19
C ILE A 178 11.02 -4.86 -18.16
N ARG A 179 10.51 -5.73 -19.04
CA ARG A 179 11.29 -6.39 -20.09
C ARG A 179 10.62 -6.19 -21.44
N LYS A 180 11.35 -5.70 -22.44
CA LYS A 180 10.82 -5.39 -23.79
C LYS A 180 9.55 -4.51 -23.74
N GLY A 181 9.51 -3.55 -22.81
CA GLY A 181 8.37 -2.66 -22.61
C GLY A 181 7.16 -3.28 -21.89
N LYS A 182 7.18 -4.58 -21.54
CA LYS A 182 6.14 -5.24 -20.76
C LYS A 182 6.54 -5.34 -19.29
N LYS A 183 5.63 -4.98 -18.39
CA LYS A 183 5.82 -5.16 -16.94
C LYS A 183 5.65 -6.64 -16.62
N ILE A 184 6.71 -7.28 -16.14
CA ILE A 184 6.73 -8.71 -15.79
C ILE A 184 6.80 -8.95 -14.27
N ALA A 185 7.16 -7.92 -13.49
CA ALA A 185 6.97 -7.90 -12.06
C ALA A 185 6.48 -6.51 -11.64
N VAL A 186 5.35 -6.46 -10.93
CA VAL A 186 4.69 -5.20 -10.55
C VAL A 186 5.55 -4.40 -9.56
N GLY A 187 6.21 -5.10 -8.63
CA GLY A 187 6.97 -4.51 -7.52
C GLY A 187 6.11 -3.65 -6.60
N SER A 188 6.70 -3.12 -5.53
CA SER A 188 6.01 -2.22 -4.60
C SER A 188 6.73 -0.88 -4.50
N THR A 189 5.98 0.20 -4.44
CA THR A 189 6.51 1.54 -4.13
C THR A 189 6.63 1.67 -2.62
N LEU A 190 7.80 2.10 -2.15
CA LEU A 190 8.05 2.32 -0.73
C LEU A 190 7.82 3.78 -0.37
N ASP A 191 7.18 4.01 0.77
CA ASP A 191 7.01 5.35 1.30
C ASP A 191 8.37 5.94 1.71
N HIS A 192 8.64 7.17 1.26
CA HIS A 192 9.92 7.83 1.45
C HIS A 192 10.20 8.21 2.92
N VAL A 193 9.16 8.51 3.71
CA VAL A 193 9.26 8.80 5.14
C VAL A 193 9.57 7.52 5.90
N VAL A 194 8.87 6.43 5.57
CA VAL A 194 9.13 5.11 6.17
C VAL A 194 10.56 4.66 5.89
N LEU A 195 11.00 4.74 4.63
CA LEU A 195 12.38 4.41 4.26
C LEU A 195 13.40 5.27 5.02
N ALA A 196 13.17 6.57 5.17
CA ALA A 196 14.10 7.44 5.86
C ALA A 196 14.22 7.10 7.36
N VAL A 197 13.11 6.78 8.02
CA VAL A 197 13.09 6.32 9.42
C VAL A 197 13.81 4.98 9.55
N ASP A 198 13.51 4.01 8.70
CA ASP A 198 14.16 2.69 8.71
C ASP A 198 15.68 2.78 8.49
N LEU A 199 16.13 3.74 7.68
CA LEU A 199 17.54 4.01 7.43
C LEU A 199 18.21 4.82 8.55
N GLY A 200 17.46 5.24 9.58
CA GLY A 200 17.98 5.94 10.74
C GLY A 200 18.25 7.43 10.51
N PHE A 201 17.64 8.05 9.48
CA PHE A 201 17.72 9.50 9.32
C PHE A 201 16.93 10.25 10.39
N ALA A 202 15.89 9.61 10.93
CA ALA A 202 15.00 10.15 11.94
C ALA A 202 14.47 9.02 12.83
N GLN A 203 14.18 9.31 14.09
CA GLN A 203 13.57 8.33 15.02
C GLN A 203 12.07 8.17 14.76
N GLU A 204 11.40 9.24 14.31
CA GLU A 204 9.95 9.26 14.11
C GLU A 204 9.58 10.01 12.83
N ARG A 205 8.45 9.64 12.22
CA ARG A 205 7.98 10.21 10.94
C ARG A 205 7.88 11.74 10.98
N HIS A 206 7.29 12.28 12.03
CA HIS A 206 7.07 13.71 12.19
C HIS A 206 8.38 14.51 12.18
N SER A 207 9.42 13.98 12.84
CA SER A 207 10.75 14.63 12.89
C SER A 207 11.43 14.70 11.52
N TYR A 208 11.18 13.73 10.63
CA TYR A 208 11.68 13.74 9.26
C TYR A 208 10.89 14.70 8.35
N GLU A 209 9.56 14.69 8.48
CA GLU A 209 8.66 15.52 7.66
C GLU A 209 8.82 17.02 7.89
N LEU A 210 9.22 17.44 9.11
CA LEU A 210 9.48 18.85 9.41
C LEU A 210 10.92 19.28 9.13
N ASN A 211 11.88 18.35 9.08
CA ASN A 211 13.30 18.70 8.93
C ASN A 211 13.80 18.65 7.47
N LYS A 212 13.97 19.84 6.87
CA LYS A 212 14.47 20.00 5.50
C LYS A 212 15.88 19.43 5.28
N GLU A 213 16.76 19.51 6.27
CA GLU A 213 18.11 18.96 6.15
C GLU A 213 18.11 17.44 6.07
N LEU A 214 17.28 16.78 6.88
CA LEU A 214 17.14 15.31 6.84
C LEU A 214 16.60 14.84 5.49
N ARG A 215 15.59 15.53 4.95
CA ARG A 215 15.07 15.25 3.60
C ARG A 215 16.14 15.42 2.53
N ASN A 216 16.93 16.49 2.60
CA ASN A 216 18.03 16.73 1.65
C ASN A 216 19.10 15.63 1.74
N LYS A 217 19.45 15.18 2.95
CA LYS A 217 20.42 14.09 3.15
C LYS A 217 19.90 12.77 2.59
N PHE A 218 18.63 12.44 2.81
CA PHE A 218 18.00 11.25 2.24
C PHE A 218 17.92 11.32 0.71
N ASP A 219 17.56 12.48 0.15
CA ASP A 219 17.56 12.69 -1.29
C ASP A 219 18.95 12.54 -1.91
N GLN A 220 19.97 13.02 -1.20
CA GLN A 220 21.36 12.82 -1.60
C GLN A 220 21.74 11.34 -1.56
N LEU A 221 21.30 10.58 -0.55
CA LEU A 221 21.52 9.13 -0.48
C LEU A 221 20.91 8.40 -1.69
N VAL A 222 19.67 8.73 -2.06
CA VAL A 222 19.02 8.15 -3.25
C VAL A 222 19.79 8.49 -4.52
N LYS A 223 20.28 9.73 -4.67
CA LYS A 223 21.12 10.15 -5.80
C LYS A 223 22.44 9.38 -5.82
N ASP A 224 23.05 9.14 -4.66
CA ASP A 224 24.32 8.43 -4.53
C ASP A 224 24.19 6.94 -4.85
N VAL A 225 23.03 6.32 -4.65
CA VAL A 225 22.74 4.97 -5.14
C VAL A 225 22.48 4.99 -6.64
N LYS A 226 21.65 5.92 -7.14
CA LYS A 226 21.23 5.98 -8.54
C LYS A 226 22.36 6.32 -9.51
N ARG A 227 23.12 7.38 -9.23
CA ARG A 227 24.10 7.96 -10.18
C ARG A 227 25.20 6.98 -10.57
N PRO A 228 25.85 6.23 -9.66
CA PRO A 228 26.90 5.29 -10.04
C PRO A 228 26.39 4.13 -10.90
N LEU A 229 25.18 3.63 -10.59
CA LEU A 229 24.57 2.53 -11.36
C LEU A 229 24.22 2.99 -12.78
N LYS A 230 23.61 4.19 -12.91
CA LYS A 230 23.33 4.79 -14.21
C LYS A 230 24.61 5.05 -15.02
N LYS A 231 25.65 5.61 -14.41
CA LYS A 231 26.95 5.87 -15.06
C LYS A 231 27.61 4.59 -15.57
N LYS A 232 27.46 3.49 -14.84
CA LYS A 232 27.99 2.17 -15.25
C LYS A 232 27.15 1.48 -16.33
N GLY A 233 25.97 1.98 -16.66
CA GLY A 233 25.09 1.40 -17.67
C GLY A 233 24.25 0.22 -17.18
N PHE A 234 24.00 0.11 -15.86
CA PHE A 234 23.03 -0.86 -15.37
C PHE A 234 21.61 -0.50 -15.87
N PRO A 235 20.79 -1.50 -16.26
CA PRO A 235 19.41 -1.30 -16.69
C PRO A 235 18.49 -1.08 -15.48
N LEU A 236 18.84 -0.13 -14.61
CA LEU A 236 18.16 0.14 -13.35
C LEU A 236 17.77 1.60 -13.27
N GLU A 237 16.53 1.86 -12.87
CA GLU A 237 16.01 3.18 -12.60
C GLU A 237 15.44 3.24 -11.18
N ILE A 238 15.55 4.40 -10.55
CA ILE A 238 14.82 4.69 -9.31
C ILE A 238 13.79 5.75 -9.63
N GLU A 239 12.52 5.36 -9.55
CA GLU A 239 11.34 6.19 -9.79
C GLU A 239 10.82 6.83 -8.51
N ARG A 240 10.12 7.97 -8.65
CA ARG A 240 9.61 8.79 -7.53
C ARG A 240 8.12 9.17 -7.60
N LYS A 241 7.35 8.54 -8.48
CA LYS A 241 5.92 8.83 -8.64
C LYS A 241 5.16 8.05 -7.55
N ASN A 242 4.81 8.69 -6.44
CA ASN A 242 4.06 8.11 -5.29
C ASN A 242 4.87 7.22 -4.33
N GLY A 243 6.15 7.55 -4.11
CA GLY A 243 7.05 6.79 -3.25
C GLY A 243 8.41 6.63 -3.92
N ILE A 244 9.18 5.62 -3.53
CA ILE A 244 10.46 5.28 -4.15
C ILE A 244 10.43 3.81 -4.54
N GLN A 245 10.74 3.53 -5.81
CA GLN A 245 10.80 2.16 -6.33
C GLN A 245 12.03 1.99 -7.22
N LEU A 246 12.69 0.84 -7.12
CA LEU A 246 13.67 0.38 -8.10
C LEU A 246 12.96 -0.34 -9.24
N VAL A 247 13.24 0.06 -10.46
CA VAL A 247 12.70 -0.52 -11.68
C VAL A 247 13.86 -1.10 -12.50
N ILE A 248 13.80 -2.39 -12.79
CA ILE A 248 14.72 -3.02 -13.75
C ILE A 248 14.12 -2.88 -15.15
N VAL A 249 14.85 -2.25 -16.08
CA VAL A 249 14.40 -2.00 -17.46
C VAL A 249 15.30 -2.74 -18.45
N GLU A 250 14.98 -3.99 -18.73
CA GLU A 250 15.68 -4.79 -19.73
C GLU A 250 15.06 -4.55 -21.12
N LYS A 251 15.81 -3.87 -21.99
CA LYS A 251 15.45 -3.73 -23.42
C LYS A 251 15.62 -5.06 -24.16
#